data_AF-A0A8J5C5W5-F1
#
_entry.id   AF-A0A8J5C5W5-F1
#
_cell.length_a   1.000
_cell.length_b   1.000
_cell.length_c   1.000
_cell.angle_alpha   90.00
_cell.angle_beta   90.00
_cell.angle_gamma   90.00
#
_symmetry.space_group_name_H-M   'P 1'
#
loop_
_entity.id
_entity.type
_entity.pdbx_description
1 polymer ?
#
loop_
_entity_poly.entity_id
_entity_poly.type
_entity_poly.pdbx_seq_one_letter_code
_entity_poly.pdbx_strand_id
1 'polypeptide(L)'
;MIQGGMFNVPPPPIPGKTLPPPGGGAAAQPFQALSFKPFKTPDGEFDGKRLRKSVMRKTVDYNCSVTSMLESRVWQRDERDRPTLQADVCYASEMLPPTGYPMNPINSVVTKFVRTSTNKAKVGVV
;
A
#
# COMPACT_ATOMS: atom_id res chain seq x y z
N MET A 1 28.63 -37.72 -17.18
CA MET A 1 28.30 -39.16 -17.25
C MET A 1 28.33 -39.69 -15.82
N ILE A 2 27.30 -40.22 -15.17
CA ILE A 2 25.98 -40.73 -15.58
C ILE A 2 25.02 -40.55 -14.39
N GLN A 3 23.77 -40.30 -14.78
CA GLN A 3 22.51 -40.19 -14.06
C GLN A 3 22.14 -41.42 -13.19
N GLY A 4 21.53 -41.19 -12.04
CA GLY A 4 20.78 -42.20 -11.29
C GLY A 4 20.12 -41.53 -10.10
N GLY A 5 18.80 -41.44 -9.96
CA GLY A 5 17.71 -42.18 -10.57
C GLY A 5 16.63 -42.08 -9.50
N MET A 6 15.69 -41.16 -9.68
CA MET A 6 14.57 -40.92 -8.77
C MET A 6 13.71 -42.19 -8.73
N PHE A 7 13.89 -43.04 -7.72
CA PHE A 7 12.94 -44.10 -7.45
C PHE A 7 11.74 -43.50 -6.71
N ASN A 8 10.82 -42.97 -7.52
CA ASN A 8 9.48 -42.60 -7.14
C ASN A 8 8.69 -43.87 -6.79
N VAL A 9 8.70 -44.26 -5.52
CA VAL A 9 7.80 -45.31 -5.01
C VAL A 9 6.35 -44.81 -5.14
N PRO A 10 5.48 -45.47 -5.92
CA PRO A 10 4.10 -45.03 -6.04
C PRO A 10 3.37 -45.23 -4.70
N PRO A 11 2.54 -44.27 -4.26
CA PRO A 11 1.77 -44.41 -3.04
C PRO A 11 0.80 -45.60 -3.13
N PRO A 12 0.54 -46.32 -2.02
CA PRO A 12 -0.38 -47.44 -2.01
C PRO A 12 -1.81 -47.01 -2.40
N PRO A 13 -2.57 -47.85 -3.12
CA PRO A 13 -3.91 -47.50 -3.57
C PRO A 13 -4.85 -47.27 -2.38
N ILE A 14 -5.52 -46.11 -2.36
CA ILE A 14 -6.60 -45.80 -1.42
C ILE A 14 -7.79 -46.72 -1.73
N PRO A 15 -8.32 -47.49 -0.76
CA PRO A 15 -9.49 -48.32 -0.99
C PRO A 15 -10.72 -47.45 -1.34
N GLY A 16 -11.39 -47.75 -2.45
CA GLY A 16 -12.71 -47.17 -2.77
C GLY A 16 -12.81 -46.26 -4.00
N LYS A 17 -11.75 -46.11 -4.81
CA LYS A 17 -11.87 -45.53 -6.16
C LYS A 17 -11.60 -46.60 -7.21
N THR A 18 -12.66 -47.05 -7.88
CA THR A 18 -12.54 -47.93 -9.04
C THR A 18 -11.75 -47.22 -10.14
N LEU A 19 -10.61 -47.79 -10.52
CA LEU A 19 -9.80 -47.33 -11.65
C LEU A 19 -10.65 -47.37 -12.93
N PRO A 20 -10.67 -46.34 -13.78
CA PRO A 20 -11.31 -46.44 -15.09
C PRO A 20 -10.53 -47.45 -15.96
N PRO A 21 -11.21 -48.22 -16.82
CA PRO A 21 -10.58 -49.29 -17.59
C PRO A 21 -9.56 -48.72 -18.58
N PRO A 22 -8.39 -49.39 -18.75
CA PRO A 22 -7.37 -48.99 -19.71
C PRO A 22 -7.74 -49.55 -21.09
N GLY A 23 -8.30 -48.71 -21.95
CA GLY A 23 -8.46 -49.07 -23.36
C GLY A 23 -9.46 -48.21 -24.11
N GLY A 24 -8.97 -47.45 -25.09
CA GLY A 24 -9.77 -47.00 -26.23
C GLY A 24 -9.73 -45.50 -26.51
N GLY A 25 -9.06 -45.13 -27.60
CA GLY A 25 -9.42 -43.99 -28.45
C GLY A 25 -9.22 -42.59 -27.89
N ALA A 26 -8.16 -41.92 -28.36
CA ALA A 26 -8.04 -40.48 -28.28
C ALA A 26 -9.16 -39.80 -29.09
N ALA A 27 -10.29 -39.50 -28.45
CA ALA A 27 -11.22 -38.49 -28.93
C ALA A 27 -10.79 -37.15 -28.35
N ALA A 28 -10.27 -36.26 -29.21
CA ALA A 28 -9.95 -34.89 -28.85
C ALA A 28 -11.22 -34.23 -28.28
N GLN A 29 -11.22 -33.97 -26.97
CA GLN A 29 -12.28 -33.20 -26.33
C GLN A 29 -12.23 -31.78 -26.93
N PRO A 30 -13.35 -31.21 -27.40
CA PRO A 30 -13.34 -29.83 -27.90
C PRO A 30 -12.89 -28.91 -26.77
N PHE A 31 -12.02 -27.94 -27.10
CA PHE A 31 -11.58 -26.89 -26.19
C PHE A 31 -12.81 -26.27 -25.52
N GLN A 32 -12.98 -26.56 -24.23
CA GLN A 32 -13.96 -25.85 -23.40
C GLN A 32 -13.27 -24.55 -22.98
N ALA A 33 -13.74 -23.43 -23.52
CA ALA A 33 -13.37 -22.13 -23.02
C ALA A 33 -13.60 -22.11 -21.50
N LEU A 34 -12.58 -21.75 -20.73
CA LEU A 34 -12.68 -21.58 -19.28
C LEU A 34 -13.76 -20.54 -19.01
N SER A 35 -14.99 -21.00 -18.78
CA SER A 35 -16.07 -20.18 -18.30
C SER A 35 -15.66 -19.72 -16.91
N PHE A 36 -15.15 -18.49 -16.82
CA PHE A 36 -14.93 -17.79 -15.57
C PHE A 36 -16.29 -17.60 -14.92
N LYS A 37 -16.73 -18.61 -14.18
CA LYS A 37 -17.82 -18.45 -13.22
C LYS A 37 -17.37 -17.33 -12.28
N PRO A 38 -18.15 -16.26 -12.09
CA PRO A 38 -17.82 -15.26 -11.09
C PRO A 38 -17.63 -15.99 -9.76
N PHE A 39 -16.51 -15.74 -9.10
CA PHE A 39 -16.19 -16.33 -7.81
C PHE A 39 -17.38 -16.08 -6.87
N LYS A 40 -18.20 -17.11 -6.64
CA LYS A 40 -19.09 -17.13 -5.48
C LYS A 40 -18.19 -17.30 -4.28
N THR A 41 -18.02 -16.22 -3.51
CA THR A 41 -17.43 -16.28 -2.17
C THR A 41 -18.10 -17.42 -1.40
N PRO A 42 -17.34 -18.37 -0.83
CA PRO A 42 -17.91 -19.42 0.00
C PRO A 42 -18.66 -18.81 1.17
N ASP A 43 -19.87 -19.32 1.41
CA ASP A 43 -20.74 -18.98 2.51
C ASP A 43 -20.15 -19.58 3.81
N GLY A 44 -19.14 -18.92 4.38
CA GLY A 44 -18.38 -19.33 5.58
C GLY A 44 -17.11 -20.14 5.23
N GLU A 45 -15.91 -19.86 5.71
CA GLU A 45 -15.39 -19.01 6.77
C GLU A 45 -14.11 -18.33 6.25
N PHE A 46 -14.18 -17.02 6.04
CA PHE A 46 -12.99 -16.18 5.96
C PHE A 46 -12.55 -15.91 7.40
N ASP A 47 -11.29 -16.16 7.78
CA ASP A 47 -10.68 -15.87 9.10
C ASP A 47 -10.58 -14.34 9.43
N GLY A 48 -11.50 -13.57 8.86
CA GLY A 48 -12.29 -12.64 9.65
C GLY A 48 -11.66 -11.30 9.95
N LYS A 49 -10.39 -11.04 9.58
CA LYS A 49 -9.93 -9.63 9.48
C LYS A 49 -10.66 -8.99 8.31
N ARG A 50 -11.86 -8.46 8.58
CA ARG A 50 -12.74 -7.78 7.61
C ARG A 50 -11.88 -7.04 6.60
N LEU A 51 -11.93 -7.47 5.34
CA LEU A 51 -11.19 -6.84 4.27
C LEU A 51 -11.57 -5.36 4.24
N ARG A 52 -10.58 -4.48 4.34
CA ARG A 52 -10.80 -3.04 4.23
C ARG A 52 -10.45 -2.60 2.82
N LYS A 53 -11.25 -1.69 2.27
CA LYS A 53 -10.92 -1.03 1.00
C LYS A 53 -9.64 -0.21 1.16
N SER A 54 -8.83 -0.14 0.10
CA SER A 54 -7.77 0.86 0.02
C SER A 54 -8.39 2.26 0.06
N VAL A 55 -7.81 3.16 0.86
CA VAL A 55 -8.32 4.52 1.05
C VAL A 55 -7.12 5.47 1.10
N MET A 56 -7.19 6.54 0.31
CA MET A 56 -6.26 7.65 0.43
C MET A 56 -6.46 8.37 1.76
N ARG A 57 -5.36 8.65 2.45
CA ARG A 57 -5.37 9.30 3.76
C ARG A 57 -4.99 10.76 3.59
N LYS A 58 -5.56 11.61 4.43
CA LYS A 58 -5.02 12.95 4.63
C LYS A 58 -3.60 12.83 5.18
N THR A 59 -2.67 13.57 4.60
CA THR A 59 -1.26 13.65 5.00
C THR A 59 -0.88 15.10 5.19
N VAL A 60 0.14 15.33 6.01
CA VAL A 60 0.89 16.59 6.04
C VAL A 60 2.29 16.21 5.59
N ASP A 61 2.71 16.70 4.43
CA ASP A 61 4.01 16.38 3.86
C ASP A 61 4.99 17.53 4.15
N TYR A 62 6.06 17.22 4.87
CA TYR A 62 7.15 18.14 5.16
C TYR A 62 8.33 17.97 4.19
N ASN A 63 8.35 16.93 3.36
CA ASN A 63 9.49 16.68 2.47
C ASN A 63 9.59 17.78 1.40
N CYS A 64 8.44 18.21 0.87
CA CYS A 64 8.36 19.34 -0.06
C CYS A 64 8.98 20.60 0.56
N SER A 65 8.54 20.99 1.76
CA SER A 65 9.04 22.21 2.42
C SER A 65 10.53 22.16 2.75
N VAL A 66 11.02 21.00 3.20
CA VAL A 66 12.46 20.80 3.48
C VAL A 66 13.27 20.87 2.19
N THR A 67 12.78 20.29 1.10
CA THR A 67 13.48 20.32 -0.20
C THR A 67 13.55 21.74 -0.73
N SER A 68 12.42 22.46 -0.74
CA SER A 68 12.38 23.89 -1.13
C SER A 68 13.29 24.75 -0.26
N MET A 69 13.44 24.45 1.03
CA MET A 69 14.41 25.13 1.90
C MET A 69 15.85 24.86 1.47
N LEU A 70 16.20 23.61 1.14
CA LEU A 70 17.56 23.25 0.72
C LEU A 70 17.93 23.92 -0.61
N GLU A 71 17.01 23.96 -1.57
CA GLU A 71 17.20 24.68 -2.84
C GLU A 71 17.36 26.18 -2.62
N SER A 72 16.55 26.75 -1.73
CA SER A 72 16.57 28.17 -1.37
C SER A 72 17.89 28.61 -0.73
N ARG A 73 18.53 27.76 0.08
CA ARG A 73 19.81 28.06 0.76
C ARG A 73 20.97 28.34 -0.19
N VAL A 74 20.90 27.89 -1.44
CA VAL A 74 21.96 28.11 -2.43
C VAL A 74 22.07 29.59 -2.80
N TRP A 75 20.95 30.31 -2.81
CA TRP A 75 20.88 31.68 -3.30
C TRP A 75 20.32 32.70 -2.30
N GLN A 76 19.55 32.26 -1.30
CA GLN A 76 19.07 33.13 -0.22
C GLN A 76 20.16 33.33 0.82
N ARG A 77 20.66 34.56 0.97
CA ARG A 77 21.64 34.91 2.01
C ARG A 77 20.94 35.16 3.35
N ASP A 78 19.85 35.94 3.29
CA ASP A 78 19.04 36.35 4.43
C ASP A 78 17.53 36.26 4.13
N GLU A 79 16.70 36.45 5.16
CA GLU A 79 15.23 36.55 5.09
C GLU A 79 14.73 37.51 3.99
N ARG A 80 15.50 38.57 3.69
CA ARG A 80 15.15 39.63 2.73
C ARG A 80 15.19 39.17 1.28
N ASP A 81 16.01 38.17 0.97
CA ASP A 81 16.12 37.62 -0.38
C ASP A 81 14.97 36.64 -0.67
N ARG A 82 14.16 36.27 0.34
CA ARG A 82 13.10 35.28 0.18
C ARG A 82 11.83 35.88 -0.43
N PRO A 83 11.17 35.17 -1.37
CA PRO A 83 9.85 35.56 -1.84
C PRO A 83 8.81 35.51 -0.70
N THR A 84 7.91 36.48 -0.69
CA THR A 84 6.75 36.48 0.19
C THR A 84 5.73 35.45 -0.29
N LEU A 85 5.33 34.55 0.60
CA LEU A 85 4.30 33.56 0.31
C LEU A 85 2.93 34.26 0.19
N GLN A 86 2.26 34.09 -0.94
CA GLN A 86 0.91 34.62 -1.13
C GLN A 86 -0.11 33.79 -0.35
N ALA A 87 -1.17 34.45 0.12
CA ALA A 87 -2.25 33.82 0.87
C ALA A 87 -3.22 33.06 -0.06
N ASP A 88 -2.70 32.11 -0.82
CA ASP A 88 -3.45 31.26 -1.76
C ASP A 88 -2.97 29.81 -1.67
N VAL A 89 -3.89 28.86 -1.87
CA VAL A 89 -3.66 27.42 -1.77
C VAL A 89 -2.61 26.93 -2.76
N CYS A 90 -2.47 27.61 -3.90
CA CYS A 90 -1.46 27.30 -4.92
C CYS A 90 -0.04 27.38 -4.36
N TYR A 91 0.20 28.22 -3.35
CA TYR A 91 1.51 28.42 -2.73
C TYR A 91 1.74 27.52 -1.50
N ALA A 92 0.81 26.63 -1.15
CA ALA A 92 0.94 25.80 0.04
C ALA A 92 2.16 24.87 0.00
N SER A 93 2.61 24.46 -1.19
CA SER A 93 3.81 23.63 -1.39
C SER A 93 5.12 24.40 -1.24
N GLU A 94 5.11 25.72 -1.43
CA GLU A 94 6.28 26.59 -1.36
C GLU A 94 6.59 27.05 0.08
N MET A 95 5.71 26.70 1.03
CA MET A 95 5.93 27.00 2.44
C MET A 95 7.19 26.29 2.94
N LEU A 96 8.09 27.04 3.59
CA LEU A 96 9.28 26.49 4.22
C LEU A 96 8.96 25.92 5.62
N PRO A 97 9.80 25.00 6.16
CA PRO A 97 9.69 24.59 7.55
C PRO A 97 9.95 25.78 8.50
N PRO A 98 9.57 25.67 9.78
CA PRO A 98 9.78 26.75 10.77
C PRO A 98 11.21 27.27 10.86
N THR A 99 12.20 26.40 10.66
CA THR A 99 13.63 26.76 10.62
C THR A 99 13.97 27.71 9.48
N GLY A 100 13.14 27.78 8.44
CA GLY A 100 13.28 28.68 7.30
C GLY A 100 12.75 30.10 7.54
N TYR A 101 11.97 30.34 8.59
CA TYR A 101 11.47 31.69 8.95
C TYR A 101 11.86 32.06 10.40
N PRO A 102 13.15 32.24 10.71
CA PRO A 102 13.61 32.54 12.07
C PRO A 102 13.04 33.86 12.62
N MET A 103 12.72 34.83 11.74
CA MET A 103 12.19 36.14 12.14
C MET A 103 10.67 36.20 12.20
N ASN A 104 9.97 35.15 11.74
CA ASN A 104 8.52 35.08 11.75
C ASN A 104 8.02 33.82 12.51
N PRO A 105 7.91 33.91 13.85
CA PRO A 105 7.49 32.78 14.68
C PRO A 105 6.03 32.38 14.46
N ILE A 106 5.21 33.24 13.85
CA ILE A 106 3.78 32.98 13.61
C ILE A 106 3.60 31.76 12.68
N ASN A 107 4.60 31.39 11.87
CA ASN A 107 4.54 30.22 10.99
C ASN A 107 4.22 28.90 11.75
N SER A 108 4.61 28.82 13.03
CA SER A 108 4.53 27.60 13.84
C SER A 108 3.21 27.52 14.63
N VAL A 109 2.31 28.47 14.45
CA VAL A 109 0.99 28.47 15.07
C VAL A 109 0.09 27.47 14.34
N VAL A 110 -0.05 26.27 14.91
CA VAL A 110 -0.78 25.14 14.31
C VAL A 110 -2.24 25.11 14.76
N THR A 111 -3.11 25.87 14.10
CA THR A 111 -4.57 25.85 14.37
C THR A 111 -5.35 24.91 13.45
N LYS A 112 -4.73 24.46 12.35
CA LYS A 112 -5.37 23.56 11.38
C LYS A 112 -5.38 22.12 11.91
N PHE A 113 -6.56 21.65 12.29
CA PHE A 113 -6.76 20.27 12.71
C PHE A 113 -6.53 19.29 11.54
N VAL A 114 -5.70 18.27 11.78
CA VAL A 114 -5.37 17.23 10.78
C VAL A 114 -6.19 15.97 11.02
N ARG A 115 -6.01 15.36 12.19
CA ARG A 115 -6.57 14.05 12.51
C ARG A 115 -6.55 13.79 14.02
N THR A 116 -7.56 13.06 14.50
CA THR A 116 -7.52 12.40 15.80
C THR A 116 -6.89 11.01 15.67
N SER A 117 -5.89 10.73 16.50
CA SER A 117 -5.29 9.40 16.65
C SER A 117 -5.81 8.76 17.93
N THR A 118 -6.45 7.59 17.82
CA THR A 118 -6.98 6.84 18.96
C THR A 118 -6.53 5.38 18.88
N ASN A 119 -6.17 4.83 20.03
CA ASN A 119 -5.90 3.40 20.17
C ASN A 119 -7.21 2.62 20.17
N LYS A 120 -7.15 1.35 19.75
CA LYS A 120 -8.32 0.45 19.75
C LYS A 120 -8.87 0.27 21.18
N ALA A 121 -7.98 0.14 22.16
CA ALA A 121 -8.31 0.24 23.57
C ALA A 121 -8.21 1.69 24.02
N LYS A 122 -9.24 2.20 24.70
CA LYS A 122 -9.29 3.59 25.16
C LYS A 122 -8.53 3.70 26.49
N VAL A 123 -7.38 4.36 26.43
CA VAL A 123 -6.53 4.66 27.60
C VAL A 123 -6.14 6.14 27.50
N GLY A 124 -5.94 6.80 28.64
CA GLY A 124 -5.43 8.17 28.68
C GLY A 124 -4.06 8.27 28.02
N VAL A 125 -3.78 9.39 27.37
CA VAL A 125 -2.42 9.74 26.96
C VAL A 125 -1.74 10.29 28.22
N VAL A 126 -0.68 9.62 28.67
CA VAL A 126 0.19 10.09 29.76
C VAL A 126 1.28 10.96 29.16
#